data_AF-A0A3N0IWH7-F1
#
_entry.id   AF-A0A3N0IWH7-F1
#
_cell.length_a   1.000
_cell.length_b   1.000
_cell.length_c   1.000
_cell.angle_alpha   90.00
_cell.angle_beta   90.00
_cell.angle_gamma   90.00
#
_symmetry.space_group_name_H-M   'P 1'
#
loop_
_entity.id
_entity.type
_entity.pdbx_description
1 polymer ?
#
loop_
_entity_poly.entity_id
_entity_poly.type
_entity_poly.pdbx_seq_one_letter_code
_entity_poly.pdbx_strand_id
1 'polypeptide(L)'
;MEPTPAAKLWTPANVVTLVRICLVPVFVVALLSPWPQWFGLPQVADDSKSLIAAGIFILISCTDWLDGYLARSRGEVTDFGKFMDPLADKILVAAALLALVELGSLPSWVVLVILAREFIVSGVRMVAASEGVVIAASWYGKFKTVFQMIAIVLFCIKDSHMVGGIGSAFSDGMWLLSWGVMIIALVLTVVSMLDYIAKARHLIGFGPKRKDIGIEDADDRALSAAQAASIAPEALDELAGRVLDAARAAGKTVGTAESLTGGLVAATLTDVPGSSQSVRGGIVSYVSEVKRDVLGVGSDTLEQHGAVSEETARAMATGARATLACDVAVAVTGIAGPGGAEPGKPVGTVWIGRADGTSACARRFEFPGTRDEVRLLTVHAALEFVLEALETR
;
A
#
# COMPACT_ATOMS: atom_id res chain seq x y z
N MET A 1 16.53 -23.22 -12.62
CA MET A 1 15.13 -23.02 -12.18
C MET A 1 14.35 -24.23 -12.66
N GLU A 2 13.94 -25.11 -11.75
CA GLU A 2 12.95 -26.13 -12.10
C GLU A 2 11.61 -25.45 -12.41
N PRO A 3 10.85 -25.92 -13.41
CA PRO A 3 9.53 -25.40 -13.70
C PRO A 3 8.60 -25.67 -12.52
N THR A 4 7.98 -24.62 -11.99
CA THR A 4 6.95 -24.72 -10.95
C THR A 4 5.83 -25.64 -11.47
N PRO A 5 5.34 -26.61 -10.68
CA PRO A 5 4.25 -27.48 -11.12
C PRO A 5 3.05 -26.62 -11.51
N ALA A 6 2.48 -26.84 -12.69
CA ALA A 6 1.29 -26.14 -13.14
C ALA A 6 0.22 -26.22 -12.04
N ALA A 7 -0.08 -25.08 -11.40
CA ALA A 7 -1.03 -25.02 -10.31
C ALA A 7 -2.38 -25.56 -10.81
N LYS A 8 -2.85 -26.63 -10.18
CA LYS A 8 -4.08 -27.32 -10.60
C LYS A 8 -5.25 -26.36 -10.37
N LEU A 9 -5.69 -25.69 -11.43
CA LEU A 9 -6.78 -24.69 -11.39
C LEU A 9 -8.11 -25.27 -10.89
N TRP A 10 -8.33 -26.57 -11.12
CA TRP A 10 -9.54 -27.30 -10.71
C TRP A 10 -9.34 -27.96 -9.34
N THR A 11 -9.47 -27.16 -8.29
CA THR A 11 -9.57 -27.64 -6.90
C THR A 11 -11.04 -27.65 -6.45
N PRO A 12 -11.41 -28.50 -5.48
CA PRO A 12 -12.73 -28.46 -4.85
C PRO A 12 -13.13 -27.07 -4.34
N ALA A 13 -12.18 -26.30 -3.79
CA ALA A 13 -12.42 -24.93 -3.35
C ALA A 13 -12.82 -24.01 -4.52
N ASN A 14 -12.05 -24.00 -5.61
CA ASN A 14 -12.33 -23.15 -6.78
C ASN A 14 -13.67 -23.53 -7.45
N VAL A 15 -14.05 -24.81 -7.42
CA VAL A 15 -15.36 -25.27 -7.92
C VAL A 15 -16.49 -24.68 -7.08
N VAL A 16 -16.35 -24.66 -5.76
CA VAL A 16 -17.35 -24.05 -4.86
C VAL A 16 -17.48 -22.54 -5.14
N THR A 17 -16.38 -21.81 -5.33
CA THR A 17 -16.41 -20.38 -5.70
C THR A 17 -17.13 -20.15 -7.05
N LEU A 18 -16.84 -20.97 -8.07
CA LEU A 18 -17.49 -20.89 -9.38
C LEU A 18 -18.99 -21.18 -9.29
N VAL A 19 -19.38 -22.21 -8.54
CA VAL A 19 -20.78 -22.54 -8.28
C VAL A 19 -21.48 -21.38 -7.58
N ARG A 20 -20.83 -20.72 -6.61
CA ARG A 20 -21.38 -19.52 -5.95
C ARG A 20 -21.76 -18.44 -6.97
N ILE A 21 -20.85 -18.10 -7.88
CA ILE A 21 -21.08 -17.07 -8.90
C ILE A 21 -22.26 -17.46 -9.79
N CYS A 22 -22.34 -18.72 -10.21
CA CYS A 22 -23.45 -19.24 -11.02
C CYS A 22 -24.80 -19.26 -10.28
N LEU A 23 -24.80 -19.31 -8.94
CA LEU A 23 -26.01 -19.26 -8.13
C LEU A 23 -26.53 -17.84 -7.88
N VAL A 24 -25.72 -16.79 -8.13
CA VAL A 24 -26.17 -15.40 -7.94
C VAL A 24 -27.38 -15.05 -8.82
N PRO A 25 -27.40 -15.34 -10.15
CA PRO A 25 -28.59 -15.12 -10.97
C PRO A 25 -29.81 -15.91 -10.50
N VAL A 26 -29.60 -17.14 -9.98
CA VAL A 26 -30.69 -17.97 -9.44
C VAL A 26 -31.33 -17.29 -8.24
N PHE A 27 -30.52 -16.75 -7.33
CA PHE A 27 -31.00 -15.95 -6.20
C PHE A 27 -31.77 -14.69 -6.66
N VAL A 28 -31.23 -13.94 -7.62
CA VAL A 28 -31.90 -12.73 -8.15
C VAL A 28 -33.24 -13.07 -8.78
N VAL A 29 -33.31 -14.13 -9.59
CA VAL A 29 -34.57 -14.60 -10.19
C VAL A 29 -35.53 -15.08 -9.11
N ALA A 30 -35.06 -15.83 -8.11
CA ALA A 30 -35.90 -16.28 -7.01
C ALA A 30 -36.54 -15.11 -6.24
N LEU A 31 -35.80 -14.00 -6.09
CA LEU A 31 -36.25 -12.79 -5.40
C LEU A 31 -37.16 -11.90 -6.28
N LEU A 32 -36.80 -11.66 -7.54
CA LEU A 32 -37.50 -10.71 -8.42
C LEU A 32 -38.60 -11.34 -9.27
N SER A 33 -38.39 -12.53 -9.83
CA SER A 33 -39.29 -13.09 -10.84
C SER A 33 -40.64 -13.47 -10.24
N PRO A 34 -41.76 -13.24 -10.96
CA PRO A 34 -43.03 -13.90 -10.62
C PRO A 34 -42.86 -15.42 -10.74
N TRP A 35 -43.29 -16.16 -9.71
CA TRP A 35 -43.19 -17.62 -9.72
C TRP A 35 -44.31 -18.23 -10.59
N PRO A 36 -44.06 -19.34 -11.29
CA PRO A 36 -45.07 -19.94 -12.16
C PRO A 36 -46.30 -20.42 -11.39
N GLN A 37 -47.49 -20.17 -11.92
CA GLN A 37 -48.76 -20.53 -11.27
C GLN A 37 -48.93 -22.05 -11.05
N TRP A 38 -48.23 -22.90 -11.81
CA TRP A 38 -48.23 -24.36 -11.64
C TRP A 38 -47.46 -24.86 -10.41
N PHE A 39 -46.76 -23.98 -9.69
CA PHE A 39 -46.15 -24.29 -8.39
C PHE A 39 -47.20 -24.51 -7.27
N GLY A 40 -48.50 -24.29 -7.56
CA GLY A 40 -49.62 -24.91 -6.85
C GLY A 40 -49.93 -24.37 -5.45
N LEU A 41 -49.32 -23.26 -5.02
CA LEU A 41 -49.48 -22.72 -3.66
C LEU A 41 -49.81 -21.22 -3.64
N PRO A 42 -50.99 -20.79 -4.11
CA PRO A 42 -51.34 -19.37 -4.34
C PRO A 42 -51.40 -18.48 -3.09
N GLN A 43 -51.44 -19.03 -1.88
CA GLN A 43 -51.38 -18.26 -0.61
C GLN A 43 -50.04 -18.39 0.12
N VAL A 44 -49.18 -19.33 -0.29
CA VAL A 44 -47.86 -19.57 0.32
C VAL A 44 -46.74 -19.03 -0.58
N ALA A 45 -47.05 -18.72 -1.85
CA ALA A 45 -46.09 -18.34 -2.89
C ALA A 45 -45.45 -16.96 -2.70
N ASP A 46 -46.12 -15.95 -2.14
CA ASP A 46 -45.53 -14.61 -1.97
C ASP A 46 -44.71 -14.51 -0.67
N ASP A 47 -45.27 -14.93 0.47
CA ASP A 47 -44.56 -14.89 1.76
C ASP A 47 -43.36 -15.88 1.77
N SER A 48 -43.54 -17.10 1.24
CA SER A 48 -42.43 -18.07 1.24
C SER A 48 -41.37 -17.76 0.21
N LYS A 49 -41.65 -16.97 -0.83
CA LYS A 49 -40.67 -16.59 -1.85
C LYS A 49 -39.52 -15.78 -1.25
N SER A 50 -39.84 -14.79 -0.42
CA SER A 50 -38.88 -13.97 0.30
C SER A 50 -38.03 -14.79 1.28
N LEU A 51 -38.66 -15.75 1.99
CA LEU A 51 -37.96 -16.69 2.87
C LEU A 51 -37.05 -17.67 2.12
N ILE A 52 -37.51 -18.19 0.98
CA ILE A 52 -36.72 -19.08 0.12
C ILE A 52 -35.53 -18.31 -0.48
N ALA A 53 -35.74 -17.10 -0.97
CA ALA A 53 -34.66 -16.25 -1.48
C ALA A 53 -33.64 -15.91 -0.39
N ALA A 54 -34.09 -15.60 0.83
CA ALA A 54 -33.22 -15.41 1.99
C ALA A 54 -32.43 -16.70 2.32
N GLY A 55 -33.08 -17.86 2.29
CA GLY A 55 -32.44 -19.16 2.49
C GLY A 55 -31.37 -19.47 1.43
N ILE A 56 -31.66 -19.20 0.16
CA ILE A 56 -30.70 -19.31 -0.95
C ILE A 56 -29.52 -18.36 -0.70
N PHE A 57 -29.78 -17.09 -0.35
CA PHE A 57 -28.72 -16.13 -0.07
C PHE A 57 -27.82 -16.56 1.09
N ILE A 58 -28.40 -17.08 2.18
CA ILE A 58 -27.65 -17.63 3.33
C ILE A 58 -26.78 -18.80 2.87
N LEU A 59 -27.35 -19.73 2.10
CA LEU A 59 -26.62 -20.89 1.60
C LEU A 59 -25.45 -20.48 0.71
N ILE A 60 -25.66 -19.54 -0.22
CA ILE A 60 -24.61 -18.99 -1.06
C ILE A 60 -23.55 -18.28 -0.20
N SER A 61 -23.94 -17.47 0.78
CA SER A 61 -23.01 -16.75 1.66
C SER A 61 -22.17 -17.69 2.53
N CYS A 62 -22.76 -18.78 3.03
CA CYS A 62 -22.05 -19.81 3.80
C CYS A 62 -21.02 -20.57 2.97
N THR A 63 -21.15 -20.59 1.63
CA THR A 63 -20.16 -21.27 0.78
C THR A 63 -18.79 -20.58 0.80
N ASP A 64 -18.68 -19.31 1.23
CA ASP A 64 -17.42 -18.56 1.44
C ASP A 64 -16.59 -19.05 2.61
N TRP A 65 -17.28 -19.53 3.63
CA TRP A 65 -16.59 -20.18 4.71
C TRP A 65 -16.11 -21.57 4.31
N LEU A 66 -16.90 -22.26 3.47
CA LEU A 66 -16.64 -23.63 3.03
C LEU A 66 -15.45 -23.75 2.07
N ASP A 67 -15.37 -22.93 1.03
CA ASP A 67 -14.23 -22.94 0.09
C ASP A 67 -12.92 -22.53 0.79
N GLY A 68 -12.94 -21.52 1.66
CA GLY A 68 -11.81 -21.11 2.46
C GLY A 68 -11.36 -22.20 3.44
N TYR A 69 -12.29 -22.93 4.05
CA TYR A 69 -11.97 -24.09 4.88
C TYR A 69 -11.36 -25.24 4.05
N LEU A 70 -11.95 -25.57 2.90
CA LEU A 70 -11.44 -26.62 2.01
C LEU A 70 -10.03 -26.30 1.50
N ALA A 71 -9.78 -25.06 1.08
CA ALA A 71 -8.46 -24.61 0.62
C ALA A 71 -7.40 -24.73 1.72
N ARG A 72 -7.71 -24.30 2.95
CA ARG A 72 -6.77 -24.36 4.08
C ARG A 72 -6.54 -25.78 4.62
N SER A 73 -7.60 -26.57 4.74
CA SER A 73 -7.52 -27.94 5.28
C SER A 73 -6.81 -28.91 4.35
N ARG A 74 -6.83 -28.65 3.04
CA ARG A 74 -6.20 -29.51 2.02
C ARG A 74 -4.88 -28.97 1.48
N GLY A 75 -4.46 -27.77 1.89
CA GLY A 75 -3.25 -27.12 1.37
C GLY A 75 -3.38 -26.68 -0.10
N GLU A 76 -4.60 -26.49 -0.59
CA GLU A 76 -4.94 -26.20 -1.99
C GLU A 76 -5.18 -24.70 -2.23
N VAL A 77 -4.37 -23.84 -1.63
CA VAL A 77 -4.49 -22.39 -1.79
C VAL A 77 -3.94 -21.97 -3.16
N THR A 78 -4.82 -21.55 -4.08
CA THR A 78 -4.46 -21.13 -5.44
C THR A 78 -4.56 -19.61 -5.62
N ASP A 79 -3.76 -19.03 -6.52
CA ASP A 79 -3.83 -17.59 -6.82
C ASP A 79 -5.14 -17.22 -7.53
N PHE A 80 -5.70 -18.16 -8.31
CA PHE A 80 -7.04 -18.02 -8.87
C PHE A 80 -8.10 -17.88 -7.78
N GLY A 81 -8.10 -18.76 -6.77
CA GLY A 81 -9.03 -18.68 -5.62
C GLY A 81 -8.89 -17.34 -4.86
N LYS A 82 -7.66 -16.93 -4.54
CA LYS A 82 -7.40 -15.64 -3.87
C LYS A 82 -7.99 -14.43 -4.61
N PHE A 83 -8.09 -14.50 -5.94
CA PHE A 83 -8.68 -13.45 -6.77
C PHE A 83 -10.21 -13.60 -6.91
N MET A 84 -10.69 -14.83 -7.10
CA MET A 84 -12.10 -15.10 -7.37
C MET A 84 -12.99 -14.97 -6.13
N ASP A 85 -12.51 -15.35 -4.93
CA ASP A 85 -13.34 -15.31 -3.72
C ASP A 85 -13.81 -13.87 -3.39
N PRO A 86 -12.91 -12.85 -3.35
CA PRO A 86 -13.33 -11.46 -3.12
C PRO A 86 -14.18 -10.87 -4.25
N LEU A 87 -14.09 -11.41 -5.46
CA LEU A 87 -14.90 -10.99 -6.61
C LEU A 87 -16.32 -11.56 -6.49
N ALA A 88 -16.43 -12.86 -6.20
CA ALA A 88 -17.70 -13.56 -6.03
C ALA A 88 -18.56 -12.92 -4.92
N ASP A 89 -17.94 -12.57 -3.79
CA ASP A 89 -18.60 -11.88 -2.69
C ASP A 89 -19.20 -10.54 -3.10
N LYS A 90 -18.45 -9.72 -3.86
CA LYS A 90 -18.94 -8.43 -4.35
C LYS A 90 -20.10 -8.58 -5.33
N ILE A 91 -20.03 -9.58 -6.22
CA ILE A 91 -21.09 -9.86 -7.19
C ILE A 91 -22.38 -10.25 -6.47
N LEU A 92 -22.31 -11.19 -5.51
CA LEU A 92 -23.46 -11.62 -4.72
C LEU A 92 -24.11 -10.45 -3.98
N VAL A 93 -23.30 -9.68 -3.25
CA VAL A 93 -23.75 -8.55 -2.44
C VAL A 93 -24.34 -7.44 -3.32
N ALA A 94 -23.69 -7.10 -4.43
CA ALA A 94 -24.19 -6.10 -5.37
C ALA A 94 -25.53 -6.52 -5.98
N ALA A 95 -25.64 -7.79 -6.43
CA ALA A 95 -26.86 -8.33 -7.00
C ALA A 95 -28.03 -8.29 -6.00
N ALA A 96 -27.79 -8.66 -4.74
CA ALA A 96 -28.80 -8.60 -3.70
C ALA A 96 -29.29 -7.18 -3.40
N LEU A 97 -28.37 -6.23 -3.28
CA LEU A 97 -28.72 -4.85 -3.02
C LEU A 97 -29.48 -4.21 -4.19
N LEU A 98 -29.08 -4.50 -5.43
CA LEU A 98 -29.79 -4.02 -6.62
C LEU A 98 -31.20 -4.61 -6.72
N ALA A 99 -31.35 -5.90 -6.45
CA ALA A 99 -32.67 -6.54 -6.41
C ALA A 99 -33.58 -5.92 -5.34
N LEU A 100 -33.04 -5.62 -4.15
CA LEU A 100 -33.80 -4.94 -3.09
C LEU A 100 -34.18 -3.48 -3.43
N VAL A 101 -33.40 -2.80 -4.28
CA VAL A 101 -33.78 -1.48 -4.81
C VAL A 101 -34.90 -1.61 -5.84
N GLU A 102 -34.84 -2.61 -6.71
CA GLU A 102 -35.89 -2.88 -7.70
C GLU A 102 -37.22 -3.24 -7.05
N LEU A 103 -37.20 -3.98 -5.93
CA LEU A 103 -38.37 -4.24 -5.09
C LEU A 103 -38.87 -3.00 -4.32
N GLY A 104 -38.14 -1.88 -4.34
CA GLY A 104 -38.47 -0.67 -3.59
C GLY A 104 -38.20 -0.75 -2.09
N SER A 105 -37.61 -1.84 -1.62
CA SER A 105 -37.31 -2.11 -0.20
C SER A 105 -36.09 -1.33 0.33
N LEU A 106 -35.15 -0.99 -0.55
CA LEU A 106 -33.98 -0.17 -0.23
C LEU A 106 -33.87 1.08 -1.12
N PRO A 107 -33.55 2.25 -0.56
CA PRO A 107 -33.21 3.42 -1.35
C PRO A 107 -31.90 3.22 -2.13
N SER A 108 -31.85 3.72 -3.37
CA SER A 108 -30.67 3.59 -4.25
C SER A 108 -29.39 4.22 -3.68
N TRP A 109 -29.51 5.28 -2.87
CA TRP A 109 -28.34 5.94 -2.26
C TRP A 109 -27.58 5.03 -1.28
N VAL A 110 -28.28 4.13 -0.58
CA VAL A 110 -27.66 3.14 0.34
C VAL A 110 -26.74 2.22 -0.46
N VAL A 111 -27.24 1.72 -1.57
CA VAL A 111 -26.51 0.83 -2.47
C VAL A 111 -25.33 1.55 -3.11
N LEU A 112 -25.53 2.80 -3.53
CA LEU A 112 -24.47 3.64 -4.10
C LEU A 112 -23.29 3.80 -3.13
N VAL A 113 -23.54 4.12 -1.86
CA VAL A 113 -22.49 4.26 -0.83
C VAL A 113 -21.72 2.96 -0.65
N ILE A 114 -22.41 1.84 -0.57
CA ILE A 114 -21.81 0.52 -0.39
C ILE A 114 -20.93 0.16 -1.59
N LEU A 115 -21.47 0.27 -2.81
CA LEU A 115 -20.76 -0.08 -4.05
C LEU A 115 -19.58 0.85 -4.29
N ALA A 116 -19.77 2.17 -4.16
CA ALA A 116 -18.70 3.15 -4.33
C ALA A 116 -17.54 2.85 -3.39
N ARG A 117 -17.81 2.53 -2.12
CA ARG A 117 -16.78 2.11 -1.18
C ARG A 117 -16.03 0.85 -1.64
N GLU A 118 -16.71 -0.17 -2.16
CA GLU A 118 -16.06 -1.39 -2.62
C GLU A 118 -15.04 -1.12 -3.73
N PHE A 119 -15.38 -0.23 -4.67
CA PHE A 119 -14.46 0.22 -5.70
C PHE A 119 -13.31 1.05 -5.12
N ILE A 120 -13.60 2.04 -4.28
CA ILE A 120 -12.59 2.91 -3.66
C ILE A 120 -11.56 2.09 -2.88
N VAL A 121 -12.00 1.21 -1.97
CA VAL A 121 -11.08 0.41 -1.15
C VAL A 121 -10.27 -0.58 -2.00
N SER A 122 -10.86 -1.14 -3.05
CA SER A 122 -10.14 -2.02 -3.97
C SER A 122 -9.08 -1.26 -4.77
N GLY A 123 -9.42 -0.08 -5.27
CA GLY A 123 -8.48 0.80 -5.99
C GLY A 123 -7.34 1.25 -5.09
N VAL A 124 -7.64 1.71 -3.87
CA VAL A 124 -6.63 2.12 -2.88
C VAL A 124 -5.65 0.99 -2.57
N ARG A 125 -6.14 -0.24 -2.37
CA ARG A 125 -5.28 -1.40 -2.13
C ARG A 125 -4.46 -1.79 -3.35
N MET A 126 -5.01 -1.62 -4.55
CA MET A 126 -4.31 -1.90 -5.81
C MET A 126 -3.15 -0.91 -6.02
N VAL A 127 -3.41 0.39 -5.84
CA VAL A 127 -2.38 1.44 -5.92
C VAL A 127 -1.30 1.24 -4.85
N ALA A 128 -1.67 0.89 -3.62
CA ALA A 128 -0.68 0.58 -2.61
C ALA A 128 0.19 -0.63 -2.97
N ALA A 129 -0.40 -1.66 -3.58
CA ALA A 129 0.35 -2.83 -4.01
C ALA A 129 1.32 -2.53 -5.17
N SER A 130 1.00 -1.60 -6.08
CA SER A 130 1.94 -1.18 -7.13
C SER A 130 3.14 -0.41 -6.58
N GLU A 131 2.98 0.27 -5.44
CA GLU A 131 4.04 0.96 -4.70
C GLU A 131 4.79 0.03 -3.72
N GLY A 132 4.56 -1.28 -3.78
CA GLY A 132 5.18 -2.28 -2.91
C GLY A 132 4.64 -2.30 -1.47
N VAL A 133 3.59 -1.53 -1.16
CA VAL A 133 2.97 -1.45 0.18
C VAL A 133 1.74 -2.36 0.26
N VAL A 134 1.85 -3.45 1.02
CA VAL A 134 0.72 -4.36 1.26
C VAL A 134 -0.13 -3.87 2.43
N ILE A 135 -1.30 -3.28 2.14
CA ILE A 135 -2.27 -2.89 3.18
C ILE A 135 -3.05 -4.11 3.66
N ALA A 136 -2.81 -4.51 4.91
CA ALA A 136 -3.52 -5.60 5.57
C ALA A 136 -5.03 -5.34 5.71
N ALA A 137 -5.82 -6.42 5.73
CA ALA A 137 -7.27 -6.35 5.89
C ALA A 137 -7.66 -5.73 7.23
N SER A 138 -8.49 -4.68 7.22
CA SER A 138 -8.95 -4.05 8.47
C SER A 138 -10.08 -4.84 9.13
N TRP A 139 -10.13 -4.79 10.46
CA TRP A 139 -11.22 -5.39 11.25
C TRP A 139 -12.58 -4.80 10.89
N TYR A 140 -12.66 -3.48 10.67
CA TYR A 140 -13.89 -2.80 10.24
C TYR A 140 -14.42 -3.37 8.92
N GLY A 141 -13.54 -3.73 7.98
CA GLY A 141 -13.94 -4.36 6.72
C GLY A 141 -14.61 -5.72 6.93
N LYS A 142 -14.07 -6.55 7.85
CA LYS A 142 -14.66 -7.85 8.19
C LYS A 142 -16.04 -7.71 8.83
N PHE A 143 -16.16 -6.81 9.83
CA PHE A 143 -17.43 -6.56 10.49
C PHE A 143 -18.47 -5.99 9.54
N LYS A 144 -18.07 -5.04 8.68
CA LYS A 144 -18.94 -4.47 7.65
C LYS A 144 -19.62 -5.57 6.84
N THR A 145 -18.85 -6.52 6.30
CA THR A 145 -19.38 -7.60 5.46
C THR A 145 -20.40 -8.45 6.22
N VAL A 146 -20.12 -8.81 7.48
CA VAL A 146 -21.05 -9.59 8.32
C VAL A 146 -22.36 -8.83 8.55
N PHE A 147 -22.29 -7.58 9.01
CA PHE A 147 -23.49 -6.77 9.24
C PHE A 147 -24.27 -6.53 7.95
N GLN A 148 -23.58 -6.37 6.83
CA GLN A 148 -24.20 -6.19 5.53
C GLN A 148 -24.92 -7.45 5.03
N MET A 149 -24.32 -8.63 5.19
CA MET A 149 -24.98 -9.90 4.86
C MET A 149 -26.23 -10.10 5.73
N ILE A 150 -26.13 -9.83 7.03
CA ILE A 150 -27.29 -9.87 7.94
C ILE A 150 -28.36 -8.86 7.51
N ALA A 151 -27.98 -7.64 7.12
CA ALA A 151 -28.90 -6.63 6.64
C ALA A 151 -29.67 -7.12 5.40
N ILE A 152 -28.96 -7.66 4.40
CA ILE A 152 -29.57 -8.20 3.19
C ILE A 152 -30.59 -9.29 3.53
N VAL A 153 -30.22 -10.24 4.39
CA VAL A 153 -31.13 -11.32 4.84
C VAL A 153 -32.36 -10.74 5.54
N LEU A 154 -32.17 -9.79 6.45
CA LEU A 154 -33.28 -9.15 7.16
C LEU A 154 -34.21 -8.38 6.22
N PHE A 155 -33.67 -7.69 5.21
CA PHE A 155 -34.48 -7.00 4.20
C PHE A 155 -35.23 -7.96 3.28
N CYS A 156 -34.60 -9.08 2.89
CA CYS A 156 -35.31 -10.15 2.18
C CYS A 156 -36.47 -10.70 3.02
N ILE A 157 -36.27 -10.96 4.32
CA ILE A 157 -37.31 -11.50 5.21
C ILE A 157 -38.37 -10.44 5.55
N LYS A 158 -38.00 -9.17 5.69
CA LYS A 158 -38.92 -8.06 5.99
C LYS A 158 -40.03 -7.95 4.94
N ASP A 159 -39.71 -8.14 3.67
CA ASP A 159 -40.69 -8.11 2.57
C ASP A 159 -41.65 -9.31 2.58
N SER A 160 -41.37 -10.35 3.38
CA SER A 160 -42.23 -11.53 3.56
C SER A 160 -43.46 -11.28 4.45
N HIS A 161 -43.53 -10.17 5.19
CA HIS A 161 -44.48 -9.99 6.31
C HIS A 161 -45.55 -8.91 6.07
N MET A 162 -45.79 -8.46 4.84
CA MET A 162 -46.90 -7.53 4.51
C MET A 162 -48.26 -8.21 4.29
N VAL A 163 -48.56 -9.30 4.99
CA VAL A 163 -49.92 -9.88 5.05
C VAL A 163 -50.38 -10.01 6.51
N GLY A 164 -51.09 -8.98 6.99
CA GLY A 164 -51.97 -9.11 8.16
C GLY A 164 -52.19 -7.83 8.98
N GLY A 165 -53.36 -7.19 8.81
CA GLY A 165 -54.05 -6.33 9.79
C GLY A 165 -53.35 -5.11 10.39
N ILE A 166 -53.99 -3.95 10.31
CA ILE A 166 -53.55 -2.59 10.71
C ILE A 166 -53.03 -2.43 12.17
N GLY A 167 -53.10 -3.47 13.02
CA GLY A 167 -52.55 -3.48 14.38
C GLY A 167 -51.21 -4.23 14.58
N SER A 168 -50.74 -5.03 13.63
CA SER A 168 -49.50 -5.83 13.76
C SER A 168 -48.23 -5.05 13.35
N ALA A 169 -48.42 -4.05 12.48
CA ALA A 169 -47.44 -3.05 12.06
C ALA A 169 -47.09 -2.02 13.17
N PHE A 170 -47.41 -2.33 14.44
CA PHE A 170 -47.13 -1.47 15.60
C PHE A 170 -46.28 -2.17 16.69
N SER A 171 -45.64 -3.30 16.40
CA SER A 171 -44.57 -3.82 17.26
C SER A 171 -43.21 -3.96 16.56
N ASP A 172 -43.09 -3.40 15.35
CA ASP A 172 -41.98 -2.98 14.44
C ASP A 172 -40.49 -3.22 14.79
N GLY A 173 -40.20 -4.20 15.62
CA GLY A 173 -38.85 -4.64 15.93
C GLY A 173 -38.12 -5.12 14.68
N MET A 174 -38.82 -5.74 13.72
CA MET A 174 -38.20 -6.23 12.49
C MET A 174 -37.76 -5.09 11.56
N TRP A 175 -38.57 -4.04 11.40
CA TRP A 175 -38.20 -2.86 10.62
C TRP A 175 -37.02 -2.13 11.29
N LEU A 176 -37.13 -1.89 12.61
CA LEU A 176 -36.09 -1.24 13.41
C LEU A 176 -34.78 -2.05 13.42
N LEU A 177 -34.87 -3.38 13.51
CA LEU A 177 -33.73 -4.27 13.46
C LEU A 177 -33.07 -4.26 12.08
N SER A 178 -33.86 -4.39 11.01
CA SER A 178 -33.36 -4.37 9.62
C SER A 178 -32.63 -3.07 9.32
N TRP A 179 -33.26 -1.93 9.61
CA TRP A 179 -32.66 -0.61 9.41
C TRP A 179 -31.52 -0.33 10.39
N GLY A 180 -31.63 -0.75 11.65
CA GLY A 180 -30.55 -0.61 12.63
C GLY A 180 -29.29 -1.35 12.19
N VAL A 181 -29.43 -2.60 11.75
CA VAL A 181 -28.34 -3.40 11.20
C VAL A 181 -27.79 -2.80 9.89
N MET A 182 -28.65 -2.29 9.00
CA MET A 182 -28.22 -1.60 7.78
C MET A 182 -27.46 -0.30 8.08
N ILE A 183 -27.90 0.50 9.06
CA ILE A 183 -27.21 1.71 9.49
C ILE A 183 -25.84 1.36 10.06
N ILE A 184 -25.74 0.32 10.89
CA ILE A 184 -24.45 -0.17 11.39
C ILE A 184 -23.56 -0.60 10.22
N ALA A 185 -24.09 -1.34 9.24
CA ALA A 185 -23.35 -1.73 8.05
C ALA A 185 -22.85 -0.53 7.24
N LEU A 186 -23.67 0.52 7.09
CA LEU A 186 -23.30 1.78 6.43
C LEU A 186 -22.22 2.54 7.19
N VAL A 187 -22.37 2.68 8.51
CA VAL A 187 -21.36 3.33 9.36
C VAL A 187 -20.03 2.58 9.26
N LEU A 188 -20.05 1.25 9.39
CA LEU A 188 -18.85 0.42 9.22
C LEU A 188 -18.29 0.51 7.80
N THR A 189 -19.13 0.69 6.78
CA THR A 189 -18.70 0.91 5.39
C THR A 189 -17.89 2.19 5.29
N VAL A 190 -18.40 3.29 5.83
CA VAL A 190 -17.73 4.60 5.81
C VAL A 190 -16.48 4.59 6.67
N VAL A 191 -16.56 4.08 7.91
CA VAL A 191 -15.40 3.96 8.82
C VAL A 191 -14.30 3.11 8.20
N SER A 192 -14.66 1.98 7.60
CA SER A 192 -13.70 1.13 6.90
C SER A 192 -13.09 1.84 5.71
N MET A 193 -13.87 2.56 4.91
CA MET A 193 -13.35 3.37 3.79
C MET A 193 -12.34 4.40 4.27
N LEU A 194 -12.68 5.15 5.32
CA LEU A 194 -11.81 6.17 5.92
C LEU A 194 -10.54 5.55 6.50
N ASP A 195 -10.61 4.39 7.14
CA ASP A 195 -9.43 3.65 7.62
C ASP A 195 -8.48 3.27 6.48
N TYR A 196 -9.02 2.77 5.36
CA TYR A 196 -8.20 2.44 4.17
C TYR A 196 -7.59 3.68 3.52
N ILE A 197 -8.37 4.76 3.35
CA ILE A 197 -7.86 6.02 2.82
C ILE A 197 -6.82 6.62 3.77
N ALA A 198 -7.04 6.57 5.09
CA ALA A 198 -6.08 7.06 6.08
C ALA A 198 -4.79 6.25 6.09
N LYS A 199 -4.85 4.93 5.85
CA LYS A 199 -3.65 4.10 5.66
C LYS A 199 -2.92 4.42 4.37
N ALA A 200 -3.65 4.71 3.31
CA ALA A 200 -3.09 5.06 2.00
C ALA A 200 -2.87 6.56 1.77
N ARG A 201 -3.08 7.40 2.79
CA ARG A 201 -2.95 8.87 2.70
C ARG A 201 -1.57 9.33 2.22
N HIS A 202 -0.54 8.54 2.53
CA HIS A 202 0.84 8.81 2.15
C HIS A 202 1.10 8.48 0.67
N LEU A 203 0.23 7.69 0.05
CA LEU A 203 0.31 7.25 -1.34
C LEU A 203 -0.58 8.11 -2.26
N ILE A 204 -1.70 8.63 -1.74
CA ILE A 204 -2.73 9.33 -2.54
C ILE A 204 -2.54 10.87 -2.51
N GLY A 205 -1.43 11.38 -1.97
CA GLY A 205 -1.14 12.83 -1.93
C GLY A 205 -2.04 13.66 -1.02
N PHE A 206 -3.13 13.10 -0.48
CA PHE A 206 -4.00 13.73 0.53
C PHE A 206 -3.58 13.34 1.96
N GLY A 207 -2.33 13.62 2.31
CA GLY A 207 -1.98 13.74 3.73
C GLY A 207 -2.53 15.07 4.24
N PRO A 208 -3.26 15.14 5.38
CA PRO A 208 -3.41 16.41 6.06
C PRO A 208 -2.01 16.96 6.33
N LYS A 209 -1.80 18.24 5.97
CA LYS A 209 -0.76 19.08 6.58
C LYS A 209 -0.77 18.73 8.06
N ARG A 210 0.32 18.11 8.51
CA ARG A 210 0.45 17.58 9.86
C ARG A 210 0.15 18.75 10.79
N LYS A 211 -0.95 18.65 11.56
CA LYS A 211 -1.32 19.65 12.55
C LYS A 211 -0.09 19.94 13.40
N ASP A 212 0.27 21.21 13.43
CA ASP A 212 1.40 21.79 14.13
C ASP A 212 1.51 21.21 15.55
N ILE A 213 2.46 20.30 15.74
CA ILE A 213 3.09 20.12 17.04
C ILE A 213 4.29 21.04 16.94
N GLY A 214 4.19 22.21 17.56
CA GLY A 214 5.12 23.34 17.46
C GLY A 214 6.59 22.95 17.45
N ILE A 215 7.10 22.76 16.25
CA ILE A 215 8.51 22.83 15.91
C ILE A 215 8.52 23.91 14.83
N GLU A 216 8.93 25.10 15.22
CA GLU A 216 9.12 26.23 14.30
C GLU A 216 9.97 25.77 13.10
N ASP A 217 9.34 25.89 11.93
CA ASP A 217 9.93 26.03 10.61
C ASP A 217 10.95 24.97 10.16
N ALA A 218 10.43 23.80 9.72
CA ALA A 218 11.05 23.12 8.59
C ALA A 218 10.78 24.00 7.35
N ASP A 219 11.85 24.48 6.74
CA ASP A 219 11.83 25.39 5.61
C ASP A 219 11.01 24.80 4.45
N ASP A 220 9.75 25.24 4.35
CA ASP A 220 8.70 24.84 3.40
C ASP A 220 9.02 25.36 1.97
N ARG A 221 10.31 25.42 1.62
CA ARG A 221 10.77 25.74 0.27
C ARG A 221 10.32 24.62 -0.65
N ALA A 222 9.38 24.93 -1.54
CA ALA A 222 8.98 24.02 -2.61
C ALA A 222 10.17 23.76 -3.55
N LEU A 223 10.25 22.55 -4.09
CA LEU A 223 11.24 22.23 -5.12
C LEU A 223 11.01 23.12 -6.35
N SER A 224 12.10 23.56 -6.96
CA SER A 224 12.03 24.09 -8.32
C SER A 224 11.68 22.99 -9.32
N ALA A 225 11.11 23.36 -10.48
CA ALA A 225 10.79 22.40 -11.54
C ALA A 225 12.01 21.58 -11.99
N ALA A 226 13.20 22.19 -12.01
CA ALA A 226 14.44 21.50 -12.33
C ALA A 226 14.82 20.46 -11.27
N GLN A 227 14.69 20.80 -9.98
CA GLN A 227 14.95 19.88 -8.88
C GLN A 227 13.96 18.72 -8.85
N ALA A 228 12.67 18.98 -9.13
CA ALA A 228 11.66 17.93 -9.21
C ALA A 228 11.94 16.98 -10.39
N ALA A 229 12.35 17.52 -11.54
CA ALA A 229 12.70 16.71 -12.71
C ALA A 229 13.97 15.87 -12.48
N SER A 230 14.98 16.40 -11.78
CA SER A 230 16.24 15.68 -11.54
C SER A 230 16.09 14.48 -10.60
N ILE A 231 15.03 14.46 -9.78
CA ILE A 231 14.77 13.36 -8.84
C ILE A 231 13.66 12.41 -9.32
N ALA A 232 13.16 12.60 -10.53
CA ALA A 232 12.24 11.65 -11.14
C ALA A 232 12.92 10.27 -11.27
N PRO A 233 12.18 9.15 -11.10
CA PRO A 233 12.76 7.80 -11.16
C PRO A 233 13.60 7.58 -12.42
N GLU A 234 13.09 7.97 -13.59
CA GLU A 234 13.78 7.79 -14.86
C GLU A 234 15.09 8.59 -14.93
N ALA A 235 15.13 9.78 -14.33
CA ALA A 235 16.33 10.63 -14.30
C ALA A 235 17.41 10.04 -13.39
N LEU A 236 17.03 9.48 -12.24
CA LEU A 236 17.95 8.81 -11.33
C LEU A 236 18.51 7.51 -11.94
N ASP A 237 17.66 6.73 -12.61
CA ASP A 237 18.07 5.51 -13.31
C ASP A 237 19.06 5.82 -14.44
N GLU A 238 18.79 6.87 -15.23
CA GLU A 238 19.71 7.32 -16.29
C GLU A 238 21.06 7.77 -15.71
N LEU A 239 21.03 8.57 -14.63
CA LEU A 239 22.25 9.04 -13.97
C LEU A 239 23.07 7.90 -13.37
N ALA A 240 22.43 6.93 -12.73
CA ALA A 240 23.10 5.74 -12.21
C ALA A 240 23.71 4.89 -13.33
N GLY A 241 23.01 4.74 -14.47
CA GLY A 241 23.55 4.10 -15.67
C GLY A 241 24.83 4.76 -16.14
N ARG A 242 24.84 6.10 -16.24
CA ARG A 242 26.02 6.89 -16.61
C ARG A 242 27.20 6.69 -15.64
N VAL A 243 26.93 6.68 -14.33
CA VAL A 243 27.96 6.40 -13.31
C VAL A 243 28.60 5.04 -13.52
N LEU A 244 27.80 4.00 -13.76
CA LEU A 244 28.33 2.64 -13.94
C LEU A 244 29.07 2.48 -15.26
N ASP A 245 28.60 3.11 -16.33
CA ASP A 245 29.31 3.09 -17.61
C ASP A 245 30.65 3.82 -17.52
N ALA A 246 30.70 4.97 -16.83
CA ALA A 246 31.95 5.66 -16.55
C ALA A 246 32.90 4.82 -15.68
N ALA A 247 32.37 4.13 -14.66
CA ALA A 247 33.16 3.24 -13.81
C ALA A 247 33.76 2.07 -14.60
N ARG A 248 32.95 1.42 -15.44
CA ARG A 248 33.40 0.33 -16.34
C ARG A 248 34.46 0.82 -17.32
N ALA A 249 34.22 1.96 -17.96
CA ALA A 249 35.16 2.55 -18.91
C ALA A 249 36.51 2.90 -18.27
N ALA A 250 36.49 3.35 -17.01
CA ALA A 250 37.68 3.63 -16.23
C ALA A 250 38.32 2.39 -15.57
N GLY A 251 37.68 1.21 -15.64
CA GLY A 251 38.11 0.02 -14.92
C GLY A 251 38.08 0.19 -13.39
N LYS A 252 37.22 1.08 -12.89
CA LYS A 252 37.11 1.45 -11.47
C LYS A 252 35.86 0.87 -10.84
N THR A 253 35.91 0.74 -9.52
CA THR A 253 34.82 0.25 -8.68
C THR A 253 34.30 1.33 -7.73
N VAL A 254 33.01 1.25 -7.39
CA VAL A 254 32.28 2.24 -6.59
C VAL A 254 31.72 1.62 -5.31
N GLY A 255 31.74 2.36 -4.21
CA GLY A 255 31.10 1.99 -2.95
C GLY A 255 30.38 3.18 -2.29
N THR A 256 29.44 2.89 -1.40
CA THR A 256 28.65 3.94 -0.71
C THR A 256 28.70 3.84 0.81
N ALA A 257 28.59 4.98 1.50
CA ALA A 257 28.30 5.06 2.92
C ALA A 257 27.15 6.02 3.20
N GLU A 258 26.06 5.52 3.77
CA GLU A 258 24.80 6.24 3.80
C GLU A 258 24.27 6.42 5.22
N SER A 259 23.92 7.65 5.59
CA SER A 259 23.20 7.96 6.83
C SER A 259 21.76 8.35 6.50
N LEU A 260 21.48 9.62 6.16
CA LEU A 260 20.10 10.11 5.96
C LEU A 260 19.33 9.41 4.82
N THR A 261 20.02 8.92 3.79
CA THR A 261 19.43 8.25 2.62
C THR A 261 19.05 6.81 2.92
N GLY A 262 19.68 6.16 3.90
CA GLY A 262 19.29 4.84 4.39
C GLY A 262 19.48 3.70 3.37
N GLY A 263 20.44 3.81 2.45
CA GLY A 263 20.73 2.79 1.44
C GLY A 263 20.19 3.11 0.04
N LEU A 264 19.54 4.26 -0.16
CA LEU A 264 19.00 4.65 -1.46
C LEU A 264 20.06 4.85 -2.53
N VAL A 265 21.24 5.39 -2.20
CA VAL A 265 22.32 5.57 -3.20
C VAL A 265 22.78 4.20 -3.71
N ALA A 266 22.99 3.25 -2.80
CA ALA A 266 23.32 1.88 -3.15
C ALA A 266 22.21 1.23 -3.98
N ALA A 267 20.94 1.37 -3.56
CA ALA A 267 19.78 0.80 -4.25
C ALA A 267 19.71 1.28 -5.70
N THR A 268 19.77 2.60 -5.93
CA THR A 268 19.72 3.20 -7.27
C THR A 268 20.86 2.70 -8.16
N LEU A 269 22.07 2.53 -7.62
CA LEU A 269 23.18 1.93 -8.38
C LEU A 269 22.94 0.45 -8.67
N THR A 270 22.38 -0.31 -7.74
CA THR A 270 22.19 -1.76 -7.91
C THR A 270 21.01 -2.12 -8.81
N ASP A 271 20.03 -1.23 -8.97
CA ASP A 271 18.87 -1.42 -9.85
C ASP A 271 19.27 -1.45 -11.33
N VAL A 272 20.41 -0.84 -11.69
CA VAL A 272 20.94 -0.90 -13.05
C VAL A 272 21.49 -2.31 -13.37
N PRO A 273 21.05 -2.95 -14.46
CA PRO A 273 21.56 -4.26 -14.87
C PRO A 273 23.09 -4.29 -15.04
N GLY A 274 23.72 -5.33 -14.47
CA GLY A 274 25.17 -5.52 -14.51
C GLY A 274 25.96 -4.62 -13.56
N SER A 275 25.29 -3.95 -12.62
CA SER A 275 25.91 -3.13 -11.57
C SER A 275 26.98 -3.86 -10.75
N SER A 276 26.87 -5.18 -10.58
CA SER A 276 27.83 -6.03 -9.88
C SER A 276 29.27 -6.01 -10.43
N GLN A 277 29.46 -5.53 -11.66
CA GLN A 277 30.81 -5.37 -12.25
C GLN A 277 31.59 -4.20 -11.64
N SER A 278 30.89 -3.17 -11.13
CA SER A 278 31.52 -1.94 -10.65
C SER A 278 31.14 -1.62 -9.20
N VAL A 279 29.94 -1.98 -8.73
CA VAL A 279 29.48 -1.68 -7.37
C VAL A 279 29.98 -2.75 -6.40
N ARG A 280 30.74 -2.35 -5.39
CA ARG A 280 31.29 -3.25 -4.36
C ARG A 280 30.36 -3.48 -3.18
N GLY A 281 29.49 -2.52 -2.91
CA GLY A 281 28.53 -2.56 -1.81
C GLY A 281 28.25 -1.18 -1.23
N GLY A 282 27.47 -1.16 -0.16
CA GLY A 282 27.13 0.04 0.58
C GLY A 282 27.08 -0.22 2.08
N ILE A 283 27.42 0.79 2.87
CA ILE A 283 27.41 0.75 4.34
C ILE A 283 26.39 1.75 4.85
N VAL A 284 25.28 1.27 5.42
CA VAL A 284 24.30 2.15 6.06
C VAL A 284 24.74 2.44 7.49
N SER A 285 25.28 3.64 7.72
CA SER A 285 25.85 4.10 8.99
C SER A 285 24.97 5.16 9.64
N TYR A 286 23.71 4.79 9.94
CA TYR A 286 22.70 5.73 10.43
C TYR A 286 23.09 6.41 11.75
N VAL A 287 23.56 5.62 12.72
CA VAL A 287 23.99 6.10 14.04
C VAL A 287 25.51 6.29 14.13
N SER A 288 25.97 7.14 15.05
CA SER A 288 27.38 7.52 15.20
C SER A 288 28.29 6.34 15.53
N GLU A 289 27.77 5.35 16.24
CA GLU A 289 28.49 4.11 16.56
C GLU A 289 28.88 3.35 15.30
N VAL A 290 27.99 3.24 14.32
CA VAL A 290 28.30 2.56 13.06
C VAL A 290 29.33 3.37 12.24
N LYS A 291 29.24 4.71 12.28
CA LYS A 291 30.26 5.58 11.63
C LYS A 291 31.65 5.32 12.22
N ARG A 292 31.76 5.18 13.53
CA ARG A 292 33.02 4.89 14.21
C ARG A 292 33.48 3.44 13.98
N ASP A 293 32.62 2.48 14.25
CA ASP A 293 33.01 1.08 14.36
C ASP A 293 33.18 0.41 12.99
N VAL A 294 32.46 0.85 11.95
CA VAL A 294 32.51 0.26 10.61
C VAL A 294 33.27 1.13 9.61
N LEU A 295 33.13 2.45 9.70
CA LEU A 295 33.80 3.40 8.79
C LEU A 295 35.05 4.04 9.39
N GLY A 296 35.40 3.76 10.65
CA GLY A 296 36.60 4.29 11.28
C GLY A 296 36.57 5.81 11.48
N VAL A 297 35.39 6.44 11.52
CA VAL A 297 35.28 7.87 11.82
C VAL A 297 35.72 8.11 13.26
N GLY A 298 36.72 8.99 13.45
CA GLY A 298 37.28 9.27 14.77
C GLY A 298 36.24 9.80 15.76
N SER A 299 36.29 9.34 17.01
CA SER A 299 35.42 9.85 18.07
C SER A 299 35.56 11.37 18.23
N ASP A 300 36.80 11.88 18.20
CA ASP A 300 37.09 13.32 18.26
C ASP A 300 36.38 14.10 17.15
N THR A 301 36.29 13.54 15.93
CA THR A 301 35.57 14.19 14.82
C THR A 301 34.07 14.28 15.08
N LEU A 302 33.48 13.19 15.58
CA LEU A 302 32.04 13.16 15.90
C LEU A 302 31.70 14.07 17.09
N GLU A 303 32.58 14.17 18.08
CA GLU A 303 32.39 15.02 19.26
C GLU A 303 32.60 16.51 18.94
N GLN A 304 33.62 16.86 18.17
CA GLN A 304 33.95 18.27 17.88
C GLN A 304 33.09 18.87 16.76
N HIS A 305 32.81 18.11 15.70
CA HIS A 305 32.15 18.63 14.49
C HIS A 305 30.69 18.14 14.35
N GLY A 306 30.33 17.07 15.07
CA GLY A 306 29.04 16.40 14.93
C GLY A 306 28.95 15.53 13.67
N ALA A 307 27.93 14.67 13.63
CA ALA A 307 27.73 13.72 12.54
C ALA A 307 27.39 14.38 11.19
N VAL A 308 26.87 15.60 11.20
CA VAL A 308 26.54 16.40 10.01
C VAL A 308 27.57 17.51 9.85
N SER A 309 28.71 17.16 9.24
CA SER A 309 29.87 18.03 9.06
C SER A 309 30.70 17.60 7.83
N GLU A 310 31.57 18.50 7.35
CA GLU A 310 32.51 18.20 6.27
C GLU A 310 33.44 17.04 6.66
N GLU A 311 33.99 17.12 7.87
CA GLU A 311 34.99 16.21 8.42
C GLU A 311 34.41 14.80 8.54
N THR A 312 33.17 14.69 9.04
CA THR A 312 32.49 13.39 9.12
C THR A 312 32.20 12.83 7.73
N ALA A 313 31.73 13.64 6.78
CA ALA A 313 31.45 13.15 5.43
C ALA A 313 32.71 12.66 4.71
N ARG A 314 33.83 13.38 4.85
CA ARG A 314 35.14 12.96 4.29
C ARG A 314 35.66 11.69 4.95
N ALA A 315 35.59 11.60 6.28
CA ALA A 315 36.00 10.42 7.03
C ALA A 315 35.14 9.20 6.66
N MET A 316 33.82 9.37 6.56
CA MET A 316 32.90 8.31 6.11
C MET A 316 33.25 7.82 4.70
N ALA A 317 33.52 8.72 3.75
CA ALA A 317 33.88 8.33 2.39
C ALA A 317 35.22 7.57 2.35
N THR A 318 36.19 8.03 3.13
CA THR A 318 37.52 7.39 3.25
C THR A 318 37.39 5.99 3.86
N GLY A 319 36.62 5.87 4.94
CA GLY A 319 36.30 4.62 5.59
C GLY A 319 35.58 3.65 4.65
N ALA A 320 34.57 4.12 3.92
CA ALA A 320 33.82 3.31 2.96
C ALA A 320 34.73 2.76 1.86
N ARG A 321 35.62 3.60 1.32
CA ARG A 321 36.60 3.19 0.30
C ARG A 321 37.49 2.07 0.81
N ALA A 322 38.02 2.21 2.02
CA ALA A 322 38.89 1.22 2.64
C ALA A 322 38.14 -0.09 2.97
N THR A 323 36.99 0.01 3.64
CA THR A 323 36.19 -1.14 4.11
C THR A 323 35.62 -1.95 2.95
N LEU A 324 35.17 -1.31 1.88
CA LEU A 324 34.61 -1.98 0.69
C LEU A 324 35.67 -2.36 -0.36
N ALA A 325 36.91 -1.92 -0.16
CA ALA A 325 38.00 -2.05 -1.12
C ALA A 325 37.56 -1.62 -2.54
N CYS A 326 37.01 -0.41 -2.65
CA CYS A 326 36.60 0.20 -3.92
C CYS A 326 37.54 1.34 -4.33
N ASP A 327 37.49 1.73 -5.60
CA ASP A 327 38.34 2.80 -6.13
C ASP A 327 37.81 4.18 -5.77
N VAL A 328 36.48 4.37 -5.87
CA VAL A 328 35.77 5.59 -5.53
C VAL A 328 34.68 5.26 -4.52
N ALA A 329 34.57 6.05 -3.45
CA ALA A 329 33.47 5.94 -2.50
C ALA A 329 32.78 7.28 -2.30
N VAL A 330 31.45 7.24 -2.16
CA VAL A 330 30.64 8.41 -1.78
C VAL A 330 30.01 8.18 -0.42
N ALA A 331 29.96 9.22 0.40
CA ALA A 331 29.33 9.20 1.70
C ALA A 331 28.33 10.34 1.86
N VAL A 332 27.21 10.08 2.53
CA VAL A 332 26.16 11.09 2.74
C VAL A 332 25.73 11.14 4.20
N THR A 333 25.73 12.34 4.78
CA THR A 333 25.28 12.63 6.15
C THR A 333 24.54 13.96 6.19
N GLY A 334 23.46 14.07 6.98
CA GLY A 334 22.57 15.22 6.87
C GLY A 334 21.27 15.09 7.65
N ILE A 335 20.49 16.17 7.64
CA ILE A 335 19.24 16.31 8.38
C ILE A 335 18.07 16.32 7.37
N ALA A 336 17.48 15.16 7.10
CA ALA A 336 16.35 15.06 6.17
C ALA A 336 15.03 15.64 6.73
N GLY A 337 14.90 15.84 8.05
CA GLY A 337 13.67 16.34 8.65
C GLY A 337 12.61 15.27 8.97
N PRO A 338 11.41 15.67 9.43
CA PRO A 338 10.97 17.06 9.63
C PRO A 338 11.54 17.73 10.90
N GLY A 339 12.25 16.98 11.77
CA GLY A 339 12.97 17.52 12.92
C GLY A 339 14.47 17.26 12.83
N GLY A 340 15.19 17.61 13.90
CA GLY A 340 16.64 17.39 13.99
C GLY A 340 17.50 18.54 13.46
N ALA A 341 16.91 19.73 13.25
CA ALA A 341 17.68 20.94 13.03
C ALA A 341 18.60 21.21 14.24
N GLU A 342 19.84 21.61 13.96
CA GLU A 342 20.81 22.05 14.95
C GLU A 342 21.09 23.56 14.75
N PRO A 343 21.59 24.28 15.76
CA PRO A 343 22.04 25.66 15.57
C PRO A 343 23.02 25.78 14.38
N GLY A 344 22.63 26.53 13.35
CA GLY A 344 23.42 26.70 12.12
C GLY A 344 23.31 25.58 11.07
N LYS A 345 22.51 24.54 11.32
CA LYS A 345 22.24 23.43 10.39
C LYS A 345 20.72 23.16 10.32
N PRO A 346 19.98 23.92 9.48
CA PRO A 346 18.55 23.68 9.31
C PRO A 346 18.26 22.32 8.70
N VAL A 347 16.99 21.88 8.78
CA VAL A 347 16.49 20.75 7.97
C VAL A 347 16.82 20.99 6.50
N GLY A 348 17.26 19.95 5.80
CA GLY A 348 17.78 20.04 4.44
C GLY A 348 19.30 20.19 4.36
N THR A 349 20.00 20.42 5.48
CA THR A 349 21.47 20.46 5.49
C THR A 349 22.05 19.07 5.26
N VAL A 350 22.83 18.92 4.19
CA VAL A 350 23.47 17.66 3.79
C VAL A 350 24.94 17.89 3.45
N TRP A 351 25.80 17.00 3.91
CA TRP A 351 27.18 16.89 3.48
C TRP A 351 27.36 15.60 2.68
N ILE A 352 27.92 15.75 1.48
CA ILE A 352 28.26 14.64 0.60
C ILE A 352 29.79 14.62 0.49
N GLY A 353 30.38 13.54 1.01
CA GLY A 353 31.81 13.25 0.91
C GLY A 353 32.11 12.31 -0.24
N ARG A 354 33.28 12.47 -0.84
CA ARG A 354 33.82 11.55 -1.85
C ARG A 354 35.27 11.26 -1.52
N ALA A 355 35.67 10.00 -1.62
CA ALA A 355 37.06 9.58 -1.53
C ALA A 355 37.43 8.76 -2.77
N ASP A 356 38.59 9.05 -3.34
CA ASP A 356 39.21 8.26 -4.41
C ASP A 356 40.65 7.89 -4.04
N GLY A 357 41.41 7.32 -4.98
CA GLY A 357 42.80 6.92 -4.75
C GLY A 357 43.78 8.08 -4.48
N THR A 358 43.35 9.34 -4.64
CA THR A 358 44.22 10.52 -4.54
C THR A 358 43.80 11.49 -3.45
N SER A 359 42.50 11.61 -3.18
CA SER A 359 41.97 12.63 -2.27
C SER A 359 40.63 12.23 -1.65
N ALA A 360 40.30 12.88 -0.53
CA ALA A 360 38.95 12.87 0.02
C ALA A 360 38.48 14.32 0.22
N CYS A 361 37.32 14.65 -0.33
CA CYS A 361 36.69 15.97 -0.27
C CYS A 361 35.20 15.85 0.07
N ALA A 362 34.57 16.95 0.48
CA ALA A 362 33.12 16.97 0.70
C ALA A 362 32.52 18.32 0.28
N ARG A 363 31.23 18.29 -0.05
CA ARG A 363 30.43 19.46 -0.45
C ARG A 363 29.21 19.57 0.45
N ARG A 364 28.90 20.79 0.88
CA ARG A 364 27.66 21.10 1.61
C ARG A 364 26.56 21.44 0.63
N PHE A 365 25.38 20.93 0.91
CA PHE A 365 24.13 21.24 0.25
C PHE A 365 23.09 21.65 1.30
N GLU A 366 22.12 22.42 0.84
CA GLU A 366 20.94 22.77 1.61
C GLU A 366 19.73 22.57 0.70
N PHE A 367 19.10 21.40 0.85
CA PHE A 367 18.03 20.96 -0.04
C PHE A 367 16.66 21.40 0.49
N PRO A 368 15.80 21.95 -0.39
CA PRO A 368 14.43 22.27 -0.05
C PRO A 368 13.53 21.02 -0.03
N GLY A 369 12.34 21.15 0.53
CA GLY A 369 11.28 20.15 0.44
C GLY A 369 11.16 19.21 1.64
N THR A 370 10.34 18.18 1.43
CA THR A 370 10.01 17.13 2.39
C THR A 370 11.20 16.19 2.64
N ARG A 371 11.08 15.36 3.69
CA ARG A 371 12.10 14.35 4.03
C ARG A 371 12.49 13.48 2.85
N ASP A 372 11.52 13.03 2.07
CA ASP A 372 11.79 12.13 0.94
C ASP A 372 12.43 12.89 -0.23
N GLU A 373 11.99 14.11 -0.50
CA GLU A 373 12.61 14.98 -1.53
C GLU A 373 14.07 15.31 -1.18
N VAL A 374 14.39 15.65 0.07
CA VAL A 374 15.77 15.89 0.53
C VAL A 374 16.62 14.64 0.34
N ARG A 375 16.08 13.44 0.63
CA ARG A 375 16.79 12.17 0.43
C ARG A 375 17.06 11.91 -1.05
N LEU A 376 16.09 12.13 -1.93
CA LEU A 376 16.26 11.92 -3.37
C LEU A 376 17.20 12.95 -4.02
N LEU A 377 17.12 14.22 -3.61
CA LEU A 377 18.07 15.26 -4.03
C LEU A 377 19.51 14.92 -3.58
N THR A 378 19.64 14.32 -2.39
CA THR A 378 20.92 13.80 -1.90
C THR A 378 21.44 12.66 -2.77
N VAL A 379 20.57 11.73 -3.19
CA VAL A 379 20.96 10.64 -4.10
C VAL A 379 21.45 11.19 -5.43
N HIS A 380 20.69 12.09 -6.06
CA HIS A 380 21.08 12.74 -7.30
C HIS A 380 22.47 13.40 -7.19
N ALA A 381 22.65 14.27 -6.19
CA ALA A 381 23.91 14.98 -5.99
C ALA A 381 25.08 14.04 -5.65
N ALA A 382 24.83 12.94 -4.94
CA ALA A 382 25.85 11.92 -4.66
C ALA A 382 26.29 11.20 -5.94
N LEU A 383 25.35 10.84 -6.82
CA LEU A 383 25.66 10.21 -8.10
C LEU A 383 26.43 11.15 -9.04
N GLU A 384 26.03 12.43 -9.13
CA GLU A 384 26.80 13.44 -9.87
C GLU A 384 28.23 13.56 -9.34
N PHE A 385 28.40 13.58 -8.02
CA PHE A 385 29.72 13.74 -7.42
C PHE A 385 30.62 12.53 -7.65
N VAL A 386 30.06 11.32 -7.73
CA VAL A 386 30.79 10.12 -8.17
C VAL A 386 31.12 10.19 -9.66
N LEU A 387 30.19 10.64 -10.51
CA LEU A 387 30.41 10.76 -11.94
C LEU A 387 31.57 11.72 -12.27
N GLU A 388 31.59 12.90 -11.62
CA GLU A 388 32.69 13.87 -11.70
C GLU A 388 34.05 13.19 -11.43
N ALA A 389 34.11 12.29 -10.45
CA ALA A 389 35.32 11.56 -10.06
C ALA A 389 35.81 10.55 -11.08
N LEU A 390 34.87 9.92 -11.78
CA LEU A 390 35.15 8.87 -12.75
C LEU A 390 35.53 9.46 -14.11
N GLU A 391 34.98 10.63 -14.44
CA GLU A 391 35.27 11.36 -15.68
C GLU A 391 36.58 12.17 -15.62
N THR A 392 37.02 12.57 -14.42
CA THR A 392 38.29 13.29 -14.25
C THR A 392 39.47 12.32 -14.39
N ARG A 393 40.26 12.50 -15.47
CA ARG A 393 41.42 11.67 -15.84
C ARG A 393 42.66 11.92 -14.98
#